data_AF-A0A147JTR8-F1
#
_entry.id   AF-A0A147JTR8-F1
#
_cell.length_a   1.000
_cell.length_b   1.000
_cell.length_c   1.000
_cell.angle_alpha   90.00
_cell.angle_beta   90.00
_cell.angle_gamma   90.00
#
_symmetry.space_group_name_H-M   'P 1'
#
loop_
_entity.id
_entity.type
_entity.pdbx_description
1 polymer ?
#
loop_
_entity_poly.entity_id
_entity_poly.type
_entity_poly.pdbx_seq_one_letter_code
_entity_poly.pdbx_strand_id
1 'polypeptide(L)'
;MKGRTISPGKAQGEAIVSKEPIGFYGGIDSKTSVVIEKGHELEGKSVKDKILVFPQGKGSTVGSYIIYGLKKNGVAPAAIVNKETETIVATGVILAGIPCVDGIDIDKIKTGDKLKVDADEAIVEVE
;
A
#
# COMPACT_ATOMS: atom_id res chain seq x y z
N MET A 1 -16.44 1.98 2.27
CA MET A 1 -15.84 3.04 3.12
C MET A 1 -15.40 4.17 2.22
N LYS A 2 -15.61 5.43 2.63
CA LYS A 2 -15.22 6.61 1.84
C LYS A 2 -14.00 7.27 2.48
N GLY A 3 -13.00 7.60 1.66
CA GLY A 3 -11.75 8.22 2.07
C GLY A 3 -11.41 9.44 1.21
N ARG A 4 -10.12 9.64 0.93
CA ARG A 4 -9.60 10.65 0.00
C ARG A 4 -8.68 10.01 -1.03
N THR A 5 -8.79 10.44 -2.28
CA THR A 5 -7.91 9.98 -3.35
C THR A 5 -6.51 10.57 -3.19
N ILE A 6 -5.50 9.70 -3.18
CA ILE A 6 -4.09 10.09 -3.27
C ILE A 6 -3.57 9.87 -4.69
N SER A 7 -3.91 8.72 -5.28
CA SER A 7 -3.54 8.37 -6.66
C SER A 7 -4.70 7.63 -7.30
N PRO A 8 -5.21 8.08 -8.47
CA PRO A 8 -6.41 7.53 -9.09
C PRO A 8 -6.21 6.11 -9.65
N GLY A 9 -7.32 5.51 -10.09
CA GLY A 9 -7.36 4.17 -10.66
C GLY A 9 -8.12 3.16 -9.78
N LYS A 10 -8.27 1.93 -10.30
CA LYS A 10 -9.09 0.89 -9.69
C LYS A 10 -8.32 -0.41 -9.56
N ALA A 11 -8.53 -1.13 -8.47
CA ALA A 11 -7.92 -2.43 -8.23
C ALA A 11 -8.83 -3.30 -7.38
N GLN A 12 -8.66 -4.62 -7.53
CA GLN A 12 -9.26 -5.61 -6.65
C GLN A 12 -8.20 -6.63 -6.25
N GLY A 13 -8.23 -7.09 -5.01
CA GLY A 13 -7.28 -8.07 -4.53
C GLY A 13 -7.52 -8.48 -3.09
N GLU A 14 -6.75 -9.46 -2.63
CA GLU A 14 -6.72 -9.85 -1.23
C GLU A 14 -5.95 -8.79 -0.41
N ALA A 15 -6.50 -8.41 0.73
CA ALA A 15 -5.87 -7.51 1.68
C ALA A 15 -4.67 -8.17 2.35
N ILE A 16 -3.58 -7.43 2.46
CA ILE A 16 -2.50 -7.69 3.41
C ILE A 16 -2.38 -6.47 4.31
N VAL A 17 -2.70 -6.67 5.59
CA VAL A 17 -2.85 -5.60 6.57
C VAL A 17 -1.68 -5.58 7.53
N SER A 18 -1.11 -4.40 7.71
CA SER A 18 -0.14 -4.06 8.75
C SER A 18 -0.79 -3.08 9.72
N LYS A 19 -0.76 -3.39 11.02
CA LYS A 19 -1.06 -2.44 12.10
C LYS A 19 0.14 -1.52 12.38
N GLU A 20 1.34 -1.93 12.01
CA GLU A 20 2.55 -1.12 12.08
C GLU A 20 2.72 -0.26 10.83
N PRO A 21 3.31 0.95 10.96
CA PRO A 21 3.72 1.75 9.80
C PRO A 21 4.71 1.01 8.90
N ILE A 22 4.63 1.22 7.59
CA ILE A 22 5.53 0.58 6.63
C ILE A 22 6.65 1.53 6.20
N GLY A 23 7.89 1.04 6.26
CA GLY A 23 9.04 1.67 5.63
C GLY A 23 9.34 1.01 4.28
N PHE A 24 9.25 1.75 3.17
CA PHE A 24 9.59 1.18 1.87
C PHE A 24 11.10 1.02 1.68
N TYR A 25 11.89 2.02 2.08
CA TYR A 25 13.35 1.93 2.01
C TYR A 25 13.89 1.05 3.13
N GLY A 26 14.57 -0.04 2.75
CA GLY A 26 15.11 -1.02 3.69
C GLY A 26 14.06 -1.94 4.32
N GLY A 27 12.76 -1.70 4.11
CA GLY A 27 11.70 -2.56 4.63
C GLY A 27 10.99 -3.42 3.58
N ILE A 28 11.03 -3.05 2.29
CA ILE A 28 10.52 -3.90 1.20
C ILE A 28 11.60 -4.05 0.13
N ASP A 29 11.87 -5.31 -0.26
CA ASP A 29 12.74 -5.59 -1.39
C ASP A 29 12.05 -5.20 -2.71
N SER A 30 12.62 -4.21 -3.41
CA SER A 30 12.05 -3.67 -4.65
C SER A 30 11.94 -4.68 -5.81
N LYS A 31 12.68 -5.79 -5.77
CA LYS A 31 12.69 -6.83 -6.82
C LYS A 31 11.72 -7.95 -6.53
N THR A 32 11.55 -8.31 -5.26
CA THR A 32 10.73 -9.46 -4.87
C THR A 32 9.41 -9.08 -4.23
N SER A 33 9.23 -7.81 -3.82
CA SER A 33 8.11 -7.27 -3.01
C SER A 33 7.96 -7.88 -1.62
N VAL A 34 8.96 -8.64 -1.17
CA VAL A 34 8.96 -9.24 0.16
C VAL A 34 9.31 -8.15 1.18
N VAL A 35 8.54 -8.10 2.27
CA VAL A 35 8.89 -7.27 3.43
C VAL A 35 10.08 -7.91 4.14
N ILE A 36 11.19 -7.18 4.21
CA ILE A 36 12.49 -7.65 4.73
C ILE A 36 12.87 -6.95 6.04
N GLU A 37 12.04 -6.04 6.54
CA GLU A 37 12.24 -5.41 7.83
C GLU A 37 12.14 -6.45 8.95
N LYS A 38 13.25 -6.68 9.66
CA LYS A 38 13.30 -7.65 10.75
C LYS A 38 12.38 -7.25 11.89
N GLY A 39 11.56 -8.19 12.35
CA GLY A 39 10.62 -8.01 13.45
C GLY A 39 9.34 -7.28 13.05
N HIS A 40 9.20 -6.83 11.81
CA HIS A 40 7.94 -6.28 11.30
C HIS A 40 6.91 -7.40 11.15
N GLU A 41 5.63 -7.12 11.42
CA GLU A 41 4.59 -8.17 11.41
C GLU A 41 4.38 -8.83 10.04
N LEU A 42 4.73 -8.11 8.98
CA LEU A 42 4.69 -8.60 7.59
C LEU A 42 6.01 -9.23 7.12
N GLU A 43 7.03 -9.38 7.97
CA GLU A 43 8.33 -9.96 7.59
C GLU A 43 8.16 -11.29 6.82
N GLY A 44 8.84 -11.41 5.68
CA GLY A 44 8.78 -12.58 4.81
C GLY A 44 7.50 -12.70 3.96
N LYS A 45 6.55 -11.75 4.06
CA LYS A 45 5.36 -11.71 3.21
C LYS A 45 5.59 -10.83 1.98
N SER A 46 5.03 -11.26 0.85
CA SER A 46 5.03 -10.48 -0.39
C SER A 46 3.77 -9.62 -0.47
N VAL A 47 3.95 -8.38 -0.94
CA VAL A 47 2.85 -7.42 -1.19
C VAL A 47 2.42 -7.37 -2.65
N LYS A 48 3.06 -8.14 -3.53
CA LYS A 48 2.76 -8.18 -4.97
C LYS A 48 1.30 -8.56 -5.21
N ASP A 49 0.64 -7.81 -6.09
CA ASP A 49 -0.75 -8.01 -6.53
C ASP A 49 -1.80 -8.01 -5.40
N LYS A 50 -1.40 -7.64 -4.17
CA LYS A 50 -2.29 -7.51 -3.01
C LYS A 50 -2.76 -6.07 -2.82
N ILE A 51 -3.83 -5.89 -2.04
CA ILE A 51 -4.19 -4.58 -1.51
C ILE A 51 -3.42 -4.38 -0.21
N LEU A 52 -2.39 -3.52 -0.25
CA LEU A 52 -1.54 -3.27 0.90
C LEU A 52 -2.18 -2.22 1.81
N VAL A 53 -2.54 -2.62 3.03
CA VAL A 53 -3.26 -1.79 3.99
C VAL A 53 -2.38 -1.52 5.20
N PHE A 54 -2.15 -0.26 5.54
CA PHE A 54 -1.28 0.10 6.67
C PHE A 54 -1.59 1.52 7.17
N PRO A 55 -1.27 1.89 8.43
CA PRO A 55 -1.68 3.18 8.97
C PRO A 55 -1.05 4.37 8.23
N GLN A 56 0.27 4.40 8.13
CA GLN A 56 1.06 5.47 7.50
C GLN A 56 2.46 4.95 7.12
N GLY A 57 3.21 5.72 6.33
CA GLY A 57 4.62 5.44 6.10
C GLY A 57 5.48 5.70 7.35
N LYS A 58 6.59 4.98 7.51
CA LYS A 58 7.60 5.27 8.57
C LYS A 58 8.37 6.58 8.36
N GLY A 59 8.17 7.23 7.21
CA GLY A 59 9.02 8.33 6.74
C GLY A 59 10.33 7.79 6.16
N SER A 60 10.71 8.29 5.00
CA SER A 60 11.97 7.95 4.35
C SER A 60 12.35 9.04 3.36
N THR A 61 13.64 9.30 3.19
CA THR A 61 14.08 10.27 2.18
C THR A 61 13.88 9.75 0.75
N VAL A 62 13.88 8.42 0.55
CA VAL A 62 13.94 7.78 -0.79
C VAL A 62 12.87 6.70 -1.02
N GLY A 63 11.93 6.54 -0.09
CA GLY A 63 10.88 5.50 -0.17
C GLY A 63 10.03 5.56 -1.44
N SER A 64 9.81 6.75 -2.00
CA SER A 64 9.05 6.97 -3.24
C SER A 64 9.67 6.23 -4.44
N TYR A 65 11.00 6.19 -4.56
CA TYR A 65 11.70 5.46 -5.61
C TYR A 65 11.60 3.94 -5.44
N ILE A 66 11.47 3.46 -4.20
CA ILE A 66 11.24 2.04 -3.96
C ILE A 66 9.84 1.64 -4.42
N ILE A 67 8.81 2.45 -4.12
CA ILE A 67 7.44 2.24 -4.61
C ILE A 67 7.41 2.22 -6.14
N TYR A 68 8.06 3.19 -6.78
CA TYR A 68 8.20 3.21 -8.23
C TYR A 68 8.96 1.98 -8.77
N GLY A 69 10.03 1.55 -8.09
CA GLY A 69 10.79 0.35 -8.42
C GLY A 69 9.94 -0.91 -8.38
N LEU A 70 9.07 -1.07 -7.37
CA LEU A 70 8.14 -2.20 -7.28
C LEU A 70 7.24 -2.28 -8.52
N LYS A 71 6.70 -1.14 -8.97
CA LYS A 71 5.87 -1.10 -10.18
C LYS A 71 6.67 -1.44 -11.43
N LYS A 72 7.84 -0.82 -11.59
CA LYS A 72 8.73 -1.06 -12.73
C LYS A 72 9.17 -2.52 -12.83
N ASN A 73 9.34 -3.18 -11.69
CA ASN A 73 9.71 -4.60 -11.60
C ASN A 73 8.51 -5.56 -11.72
N GLY A 74 7.28 -5.06 -11.86
CA GLY A 74 6.09 -5.91 -11.98
C GLY A 74 5.75 -6.68 -10.70
N VAL A 75 6.11 -6.13 -9.54
CA VAL A 75 5.90 -6.73 -8.22
C VAL A 75 5.22 -5.76 -7.23
N ALA A 76 4.62 -4.68 -7.73
CA ALA A 76 3.88 -3.73 -6.90
C ALA A 76 2.62 -4.34 -6.27
N PRO A 77 2.15 -3.77 -5.15
CA PRO A 77 0.78 -3.99 -4.72
C PRO A 77 -0.20 -3.48 -5.78
N ALA A 78 -1.38 -4.11 -5.84
CA ALA A 78 -2.43 -3.73 -6.76
C ALA A 78 -3.06 -2.37 -6.38
N ALA A 79 -3.18 -2.08 -5.08
CA ALA A 79 -3.45 -0.75 -4.54
C ALA A 79 -2.90 -0.60 -3.11
N ILE A 80 -2.86 0.64 -2.63
CA ILE A 80 -2.54 0.97 -1.26
C ILE A 80 -3.75 1.62 -0.58
N VAL A 81 -3.99 1.24 0.68
CA VAL A 81 -5.01 1.87 1.53
C VAL A 81 -4.37 2.30 2.84
N ASN A 82 -4.52 3.59 3.19
CA ASN A 82 -3.97 4.13 4.42
C ASN A 82 -5.02 4.70 5.36
N LYS A 83 -4.67 4.75 6.66
CA LYS A 83 -5.37 5.62 7.60
C LYS A 83 -5.04 7.07 7.31
N GLU A 84 -3.76 7.37 7.15
CA GLU A 84 -3.27 8.69 6.76
C GLU A 84 -2.01 8.51 5.91
N THR A 85 -2.05 8.99 4.67
CA THR A 85 -0.89 8.90 3.78
C THR A 85 0.05 10.07 4.02
N GLU A 86 1.35 9.78 4.03
CA GLU A 86 2.42 10.79 4.09
C GLU A 86 3.02 11.06 2.70
N THR A 87 3.70 12.20 2.56
CA THR A 87 4.15 12.76 1.27
C THR A 87 5.01 11.81 0.43
N ILE A 88 5.85 10.98 1.05
CA ILE A 88 6.77 10.07 0.36
C ILE A 88 6.02 8.88 -0.23
N VAL A 89 5.11 8.25 0.52
CA VAL A 89 4.17 7.25 0.00
C VAL A 89 3.34 7.88 -1.12
N ALA A 90 2.72 9.04 -0.89
CA ALA A 90 1.90 9.74 -1.89
C ALA A 90 2.67 9.97 -3.19
N THR A 91 3.89 10.51 -3.10
CA THR A 91 4.77 10.74 -4.26
C THR A 91 5.08 9.43 -4.98
N GLY A 92 5.40 8.37 -4.24
CA GLY A 92 5.72 7.06 -4.80
C GLY A 92 4.56 6.44 -5.56
N VAL A 93 3.36 6.44 -4.99
CA VAL A 93 2.17 5.83 -5.62
C VAL A 93 1.69 6.63 -6.82
N ILE A 94 1.76 7.96 -6.78
CA ILE A 94 1.44 8.84 -7.92
C ILE A 94 2.43 8.58 -9.05
N LEU A 95 3.74 8.57 -8.77
CA LEU A 95 4.77 8.30 -9.77
C LEU A 95 4.65 6.90 -10.38
N ALA A 96 4.24 5.92 -9.57
CA ALA A 96 4.06 4.53 -9.98
C ALA A 96 2.72 4.25 -10.67
N GLY A 97 1.75 5.17 -10.64
CA GLY A 97 0.38 4.90 -11.07
C GLY A 97 -0.24 3.72 -10.32
N ILE A 98 0.00 3.65 -9.01
CA ILE A 98 -0.64 2.68 -8.10
C ILE A 98 -1.86 3.37 -7.49
N PRO A 99 -3.07 2.81 -7.60
CA PRO A 99 -4.25 3.35 -6.94
C PRO A 99 -4.03 3.46 -5.43
N CYS A 100 -4.39 4.60 -4.85
CA CYS A 100 -4.21 4.85 -3.43
C CYS A 100 -5.32 5.72 -2.85
N VAL A 101 -5.91 5.24 -1.75
CA VAL A 101 -6.93 5.94 -0.97
C VAL A 101 -6.48 6.02 0.49
N ASP A 102 -6.64 7.18 1.11
CA ASP A 102 -6.36 7.37 2.53
C ASP A 102 -7.59 7.87 3.30
N GLY A 103 -7.47 8.09 4.62
CA GLY A 103 -8.61 8.46 5.46
C GLY A 103 -9.56 7.29 5.71
N ILE A 104 -9.08 6.05 5.55
CA ILE A 104 -9.86 4.84 5.75
C ILE A 104 -9.67 4.32 7.17
N ASP A 105 -10.77 3.88 7.78
CA ASP A 105 -10.76 3.15 9.04
C ASP A 105 -10.26 1.71 8.81
N ILE A 106 -8.93 1.55 8.77
CA ILE A 106 -8.28 0.28 8.43
C ILE A 106 -8.51 -0.82 9.48
N ASP A 107 -8.96 -0.49 10.70
CA ASP A 107 -9.24 -1.47 11.76
C ASP A 107 -10.43 -2.39 11.41
N LYS A 108 -11.23 -1.99 10.41
CA LYS A 108 -12.32 -2.79 9.84
C LYS A 108 -11.88 -3.77 8.76
N ILE A 109 -10.61 -3.75 8.36
CA ILE A 109 -10.04 -4.60 7.32
C ILE A 109 -9.10 -5.61 7.95
N LYS A 110 -9.20 -6.88 7.54
CA LYS A 110 -8.33 -7.97 7.98
C LYS A 110 -7.55 -8.54 6.81
N THR A 111 -6.35 -9.04 7.10
CA THR A 111 -5.58 -9.80 6.10
C THR A 111 -6.42 -10.99 5.63
N GLY A 112 -6.51 -11.17 4.31
CA GLY A 112 -7.36 -12.18 3.68
C GLY A 112 -8.70 -11.66 3.18
N ASP A 113 -9.15 -10.47 3.62
CA ASP A 113 -10.37 -9.85 3.09
C ASP A 113 -10.21 -9.56 1.60
N LYS A 114 -11.28 -9.72 0.82
CA LYS A 114 -11.30 -9.29 -0.58
C LYS A 114 -11.72 -7.83 -0.63
N LEU A 115 -10.87 -6.99 -1.22
CA LEU A 115 -11.11 -5.56 -1.32
C LEU A 115 -11.26 -5.13 -2.76
N LYS A 116 -12.22 -4.23 -3.00
CA LYS A 116 -12.30 -3.40 -4.19
C LYS A 116 -11.93 -1.97 -3.82
N VAL A 117 -10.94 -1.43 -4.50
CA VAL A 117 -10.46 -0.05 -4.33
C VAL A 117 -10.80 0.71 -5.59
N ASP A 118 -11.69 1.69 -5.48
CA ASP A 118 -11.98 2.69 -6.50
C ASP A 118 -11.41 4.03 -6.04
N ALA A 119 -10.16 4.30 -6.42
CA ALA A 119 -9.49 5.53 -6.05
C ALA A 119 -9.96 6.72 -6.88
N ASP A 120 -10.68 6.52 -7.99
CA ASP A 120 -11.29 7.62 -8.75
C ASP A 120 -12.40 8.29 -7.93
N GLU A 121 -13.15 7.48 -7.16
CA GLU A 121 -14.26 7.93 -6.30
C GLU A 121 -13.92 7.95 -4.79
N ALA A 122 -12.68 7.61 -4.44
CA ALA A 122 -12.19 7.46 -3.06
C ALA A 122 -12.99 6.45 -2.22
N ILE A 123 -13.33 5.29 -2.80
CA ILE A 123 -14.13 4.23 -2.18
C ILE A 123 -13.29 2.96 -2.00
N VAL A 124 -13.39 2.36 -0.81
CA VAL A 124 -12.87 1.03 -0.49
C VAL A 124 -14.01 0.14 -0.01
N GLU A 125 -14.26 -0.97 -0.68
CA GLU A 125 -15.31 -1.95 -0.33
C GLU A 125 -14.68 -3.26 0.11
N VAL A 126 -15.27 -3.87 1.15
CA VAL A 126 -14.93 -5.21 1.63
C VAL A 126 -16.02 -6.16 1.14
N GLU A 127 -15.65 -7.24 0.45
CA GLU A 127 -16.57 -8.30 0.02
C GLU A 127 -16.80 -9.37 1.08
#